data_AF-A0A935VXK5-F1
#
_entry.id   AF-A0A935VXK5-F1
#
_cell.length_a   1.000
_cell.length_b   1.000
_cell.length_c   1.000
_cell.angle_alpha   90.00
_cell.angle_beta   90.00
_cell.angle_gamma   90.00
#
_symmetry.space_group_name_H-M   'P 1'
#
loop_
_entity.id
_entity.type
_entity.pdbx_description
1 polymer ?
#
loop_
_entity_poly.entity_id
_entity_poly.type
_entity_poly.pdbx_seq_one_letter_code
_entity_poly.pdbx_strand_id
1 'polypeptide(L)'
;MTNKTKIYVAVAALALVTLGIIGGQAWSEHKIGKLEAAVEAAKQQAEERESIALAAEQKAAEYKSKIEYLEQQIAESKTRAMRQDEKIKTQNTNTTRARRDVERARSVRSIDTNADELCVKLAELGHPCG
;
A
#
# COMPACT_ATOMS: atom_id res chain seq x y z
N MET A 1 49.46 79.01 19.24
CA MET A 1 48.03 78.65 19.36
C MET A 1 47.54 79.04 20.74
N THR A 2 46.49 79.87 20.81
CA THR A 2 45.88 80.33 22.08
C THR A 2 45.05 79.21 22.71
N ASN A 3 44.90 79.18 24.04
CA ASN A 3 44.13 78.12 24.72
C ASN A 3 42.71 77.94 24.18
N LYS A 4 42.10 79.03 23.68
CA LYS A 4 40.79 79.01 23.02
C LYS A 4 40.77 78.12 21.77
N THR A 5 41.82 78.19 20.92
CA THR A 5 41.89 77.37 19.70
C THR A 5 42.06 75.87 20.02
N LYS A 6 42.75 75.52 21.10
CA LYS A 6 42.86 74.12 21.56
C LYS A 6 41.52 73.55 22.03
N ILE A 7 40.72 74.35 22.72
CA ILE A 7 39.39 73.93 23.21
C ILE A 7 38.42 73.72 22.05
N TYR A 8 38.38 74.63 21.07
CA TYR A 8 37.50 74.47 19.90
C TYR A 8 37.85 73.24 19.05
N VAL A 9 39.14 72.94 18.88
CA VAL A 9 39.59 71.74 18.15
C VAL A 9 39.23 70.47 18.93
N ALA A 10 39.36 70.48 20.26
CA ALA A 10 39.00 69.33 21.10
C ALA A 10 37.49 69.05 21.07
N VAL A 11 36.65 70.08 21.11
CA VAL A 11 35.18 69.93 21.02
C VAL A 11 34.75 69.45 19.64
N ALA A 12 35.36 69.97 18.57
CA ALA A 12 35.06 69.53 17.20
C ALA A 12 35.45 68.06 16.96
N ALA A 13 36.59 67.62 17.50
CA ALA A 13 37.01 66.22 17.42
C ALA A 13 36.06 65.28 18.19
N LEU A 14 35.61 65.69 19.38
CA LEU A 14 34.65 64.93 20.18
C LEU A 14 33.29 64.77 19.49
N ALA A 15 32.78 65.83 18.87
CA ALA A 15 31.51 65.81 18.14
C ALA A 15 31.55 64.88 16.90
N LEU A 16 32.67 64.83 16.19
CA LEU A 16 32.85 63.94 15.04
C LEU A 16 32.95 62.47 15.46
N VAL A 17 33.62 62.18 16.57
CA VAL A 17 33.73 60.82 17.10
C VAL A 17 32.39 60.32 17.60
N THR A 18 31.60 61.14 18.31
CA THR A 18 30.26 60.73 18.78
C THR A 18 29.28 60.52 17.63
N LEU A 19 29.27 61.39 16.61
CA LEU A 19 28.44 61.19 15.41
C LEU A 19 28.84 59.93 14.62
N GLY A 20 30.14 59.62 14.54
CA GLY A 20 30.63 58.40 13.88
C GLY A 20 30.24 57.11 14.62
N ILE A 21 30.28 57.11 15.95
CA ILE A 21 29.92 55.94 16.77
C ILE A 21 28.41 55.68 16.73
N ILE A 22 27.59 56.73 16.87
CA ILE A 22 26.12 56.62 16.85
C ILE A 22 25.63 56.18 15.45
N GLY A 23 26.21 56.74 14.38
CA GLY A 23 25.89 56.32 13.02
C GLY A 23 26.29 54.87 12.69
N GLY A 24 27.42 54.41 13.24
CA GLY A 24 27.90 53.03 13.06
C GLY A 24 27.06 51.98 13.80
N GLN A 25 26.61 52.28 15.02
CA GLN A 25 25.76 51.38 15.80
C GLN A 25 24.36 51.23 15.20
N ALA A 26 23.74 52.33 14.77
CA ALA A 26 22.42 52.28 14.12
C ALA A 26 22.44 51.45 12.82
N TRP A 27 23.56 51.47 12.08
CA TRP A 27 23.72 50.67 10.85
C TRP A 27 23.95 49.19 11.14
N SER A 28 24.65 48.88 12.23
CA SER A 28 24.87 47.52 12.73
C SER A 28 23.57 46.89 13.23
N GLU A 29 22.81 47.59 14.08
CA GLU A 29 21.53 47.12 14.60
C GLU A 29 20.52 46.86 13.48
N HIS A 30 20.49 47.72 12.45
CA HIS A 30 19.60 47.51 11.32
C HIS A 30 19.97 46.28 10.47
N LYS A 31 21.27 45.97 10.33
CA LYS A 31 21.72 44.74 9.67
C LYS A 31 21.45 43.50 10.50
N ILE A 32 21.66 43.57 11.82
CA ILE A 32 21.38 42.48 12.75
C ILE A 32 19.88 42.17 12.76
N GLY A 33 19.02 43.18 12.88
CA GLY A 33 17.57 42.99 12.85
C GLY A 33 17.05 42.39 11.52
N LYS A 34 17.69 42.74 10.38
CA LYS A 34 17.38 42.08 9.09
C LYS A 34 17.81 40.61 9.06
N LEU A 35 18.96 40.29 9.64
CA LEU A 35 19.44 38.90 9.74
C LEU A 35 18.57 38.09 10.70
N GLU A 36 18.18 38.66 11.83
CA GLU A 36 17.24 38.03 12.79
C GLU A 36 15.89 37.77 12.14
N ALA A 37 15.33 38.75 11.43
CA ALA A 37 14.07 38.57 10.69
C ALA A 37 14.19 37.49 9.60
N ALA A 38 15.33 37.42 8.90
CA ALA A 38 15.58 36.38 7.90
C ALA A 38 15.71 34.98 8.53
N VAL A 39 16.38 34.88 9.69
CA VAL A 39 16.48 33.63 10.46
C VAL A 39 15.10 33.19 10.97
N GLU A 40 14.29 34.12 11.47
CA GLU A 40 12.96 33.81 11.97
C GLU A 40 12.03 33.36 10.84
N ALA A 41 12.09 34.02 9.68
CA ALA A 41 11.36 33.59 8.48
C ALA A 41 11.82 32.20 8.00
N ALA A 42 13.11 31.90 8.06
CA ALA A 42 13.64 30.59 7.70
C ALA A 42 13.19 29.48 8.66
N LYS A 43 13.12 29.77 9.97
CA LYS A 43 12.57 28.84 10.97
C LYS A 43 11.09 28.55 10.73
N GLN A 44 10.29 29.58 10.47
CA GLN A 44 8.87 29.41 10.17
C GLN A 44 8.65 28.55 8.91
N GLN A 45 9.45 28.76 7.85
CA GLN A 45 9.39 27.91 6.66
C GLN A 45 9.84 26.47 6.93
N ALA A 46 10.82 26.27 7.82
CA ALA A 46 11.27 24.94 8.21
C ALA A 46 10.19 24.19 9.00
N GLU A 47 9.55 24.85 9.98
CA GLU A 47 8.44 24.29 10.77
C GLU A 47 7.23 23.95 9.89
N GLU A 48 6.89 24.82 8.93
CA GLU A 48 5.81 24.56 7.99
C GLU A 48 6.11 23.32 7.14
N ARG A 49 7.34 23.21 6.60
CA ARG A 49 7.76 22.03 5.82
C ARG A 49 7.82 20.75 6.67
N GLU A 50 8.25 20.84 7.91
CA GLU A 50 8.25 19.72 8.86
C GLU A 50 6.82 19.23 9.11
N SER A 51 5.87 20.14 9.34
CA SER A 51 4.47 19.79 9.55
C SER A 51 3.85 19.09 8.32
N ILE A 52 4.17 19.57 7.11
CA ILE A 52 3.73 18.97 5.85
C ILE A 52 4.35 17.59 5.67
N ALA A 53 5.64 17.43 5.98
CA ALA A 53 6.34 16.15 5.91
C ALA A 53 5.73 15.13 6.87
N LEU A 54 5.48 15.51 8.13
CA LEU A 54 4.83 14.64 9.12
C LEU A 54 3.42 14.21 8.68
N ALA A 55 2.63 15.13 8.12
CA ALA A 55 1.31 14.80 7.59
C ALA A 55 1.38 13.85 6.39
N ALA A 56 2.40 14.00 5.53
CA ALA A 56 2.65 13.09 4.41
C ALA A 56 3.09 11.70 4.90
N GLU A 57 3.96 11.62 5.90
CA GLU A 57 4.41 10.36 6.51
C GLU A 57 3.24 9.60 7.16
N GLN A 58 2.36 10.30 7.89
CA GLN A 58 1.16 9.70 8.46
C GLN A 58 0.24 9.12 7.38
N LYS A 59 -0.03 9.88 6.32
CA LYS A 59 -0.82 9.40 5.18
C LYS A 59 -0.16 8.21 4.49
N ALA A 60 1.15 8.22 4.31
CA ALA A 60 1.89 7.11 3.72
C ALA A 60 1.77 5.84 4.57
N ALA A 61 1.85 5.96 5.91
CA ALA A 61 1.65 4.84 6.83
C ALA A 61 0.21 4.28 6.75
N GLU A 62 -0.80 5.15 6.69
CA GLU A 62 -2.19 4.73 6.48
C GLU A 62 -2.37 3.99 5.16
N TYR A 63 -1.85 4.53 4.05
CA TYR A 63 -1.95 3.87 2.75
C TYR A 63 -1.24 2.52 2.75
N LYS A 64 -0.07 2.42 3.37
CA LYS A 64 0.65 1.15 3.50
C LYS A 64 -0.20 0.09 4.20
N SER A 65 -0.80 0.42 5.35
CA SER A 65 -1.69 -0.52 6.05
C SER A 65 -2.92 -0.92 5.24
N LYS A 66 -3.50 0.02 4.48
CA LYS A 66 -4.65 -0.26 3.60
C LYS A 66 -4.24 -1.18 2.44
N ILE A 67 -3.07 -0.95 1.85
CA ILE A 67 -2.53 -1.80 0.78
C ILE A 67 -2.31 -3.22 1.30
N GLU A 68 -1.61 -3.38 2.42
CA GLU A 68 -1.35 -4.70 3.03
C GLU A 68 -2.66 -5.47 3.31
N TYR A 69 -3.67 -4.78 3.85
CA TYR A 69 -4.99 -5.36 4.09
C TYR A 69 -5.69 -5.80 2.79
N LEU A 70 -5.66 -4.98 1.75
CA LEU A 70 -6.26 -5.30 0.46
C LEU A 70 -5.53 -6.46 -0.23
N GLU A 71 -4.20 -6.49 -0.16
CA GLU A 71 -3.40 -7.61 -0.68
C GLU A 71 -3.75 -8.92 0.03
N GLN A 72 -3.93 -8.88 1.35
CA GLN A 72 -4.38 -10.04 2.12
C GLN A 72 -5.78 -10.52 1.67
N GLN A 73 -6.73 -9.60 1.46
CA GLN A 73 -8.06 -9.95 0.96
C GLN A 73 -8.01 -10.58 -0.44
N ILE A 74 -7.18 -10.04 -1.33
CA ILE A 74 -7.00 -10.58 -2.69
C ILE A 74 -6.41 -11.99 -2.61
N ALA A 75 -5.40 -12.21 -1.77
CA ALA A 75 -4.80 -13.53 -1.57
C ALA A 75 -5.81 -14.54 -1.01
N GLU A 76 -6.63 -14.14 -0.04
CA GLU A 76 -7.69 -14.97 0.53
C GLU A 76 -8.76 -15.30 -0.52
N SER A 77 -9.19 -14.31 -1.30
CA SER A 77 -10.15 -14.48 -2.40
C SER A 77 -9.63 -15.46 -3.45
N LYS A 78 -8.37 -15.31 -3.88
CA LYS A 78 -7.73 -16.23 -4.82
C LYS A 78 -7.68 -17.66 -4.27
N THR A 79 -7.34 -17.81 -2.99
CA THR A 79 -7.31 -19.12 -2.32
C THR A 79 -8.70 -19.75 -2.27
N ARG A 80 -9.74 -18.96 -1.95
CA ARG A 80 -11.14 -19.42 -1.98
C ARG A 80 -11.56 -19.86 -3.38
N ALA A 81 -11.22 -19.08 -4.40
CA ALA A 81 -11.52 -19.40 -5.80
C ALA A 81 -10.86 -20.72 -6.23
N MET A 82 -9.57 -20.93 -5.90
CA MET A 82 -8.87 -22.20 -6.19
C MET A 82 -9.55 -23.41 -5.53
N ARG A 83 -9.95 -23.28 -4.26
CA ARG A 83 -10.67 -24.35 -3.55
C ARG A 83 -12.04 -24.63 -4.17
N GLN A 84 -12.73 -23.60 -4.67
CA GLN A 84 -14.02 -23.77 -5.35
C GLN A 84 -13.83 -24.47 -6.70
N ASP A 85 -12.82 -24.09 -7.48
CA ASP A 85 -12.50 -24.72 -8.76
C ASP A 85 -12.19 -26.22 -8.59
N GLU A 86 -11.38 -26.57 -7.59
CA GLU A 86 -11.06 -27.96 -7.27
C GLU A 86 -12.31 -28.77 -6.85
N LYS A 87 -13.21 -28.16 -6.06
CA LYS A 87 -14.49 -28.78 -5.69
C LYS A 87 -15.37 -29.01 -6.92
N ILE A 88 -15.46 -28.03 -7.83
CA ILE A 88 -16.23 -28.15 -9.07
C ILE A 88 -15.66 -29.28 -9.94
N LYS A 89 -14.34 -29.35 -10.10
CA LYS A 89 -13.68 -30.43 -10.86
C LYS A 89 -13.96 -31.81 -10.27
N THR A 90 -13.92 -31.92 -8.95
CA THR A 90 -14.23 -33.16 -8.23
C THR A 90 -15.69 -33.56 -8.43
N GLN A 91 -16.63 -32.60 -8.28
CA GLN A 91 -18.04 -32.83 -8.52
C GLN A 91 -18.31 -33.28 -9.96
N ASN A 92 -17.70 -32.61 -10.95
CA ASN A 92 -17.86 -32.96 -12.36
C ASN A 92 -17.34 -34.38 -12.68
N THR A 93 -16.22 -34.77 -12.07
CA THR A 93 -15.68 -36.12 -12.22
C THR A 93 -16.63 -37.16 -11.61
N ASN A 94 -17.15 -36.89 -10.42
CA ASN A 94 -18.08 -37.78 -9.72
C ASN A 94 -19.41 -37.91 -10.47
N THR A 95 -19.98 -36.82 -10.98
CA THR A 95 -21.22 -36.86 -11.76
C THR A 95 -21.03 -37.62 -13.07
N THR A 96 -19.92 -37.41 -13.76
CA THR A 96 -19.58 -38.16 -14.98
C THR A 96 -19.40 -39.66 -14.70
N ARG A 97 -18.77 -40.02 -13.58
CA ARG A 97 -18.64 -41.43 -13.15
C ARG A 97 -20.02 -42.03 -12.84
N ALA A 98 -20.83 -41.35 -12.05
CA ALA A 98 -22.18 -41.80 -11.72
C ALA A 98 -23.06 -41.99 -12.95
N ARG A 99 -22.99 -41.07 -13.93
CA ARG A 99 -23.69 -41.22 -15.23
C ARG A 99 -23.24 -42.48 -15.97
N ARG A 100 -21.94 -42.72 -16.09
CA ARG A 100 -21.40 -43.93 -16.73
C ARG A 100 -21.83 -45.21 -16.01
N ASP A 101 -21.85 -45.19 -14.68
CA ASP A 101 -22.27 -46.35 -13.89
C ASP A 101 -23.77 -46.65 -14.07
N VAL A 102 -24.61 -45.60 -14.15
CA VAL A 102 -26.05 -45.73 -14.46
C VAL A 102 -26.27 -46.23 -15.88
N GLU A 103 -25.54 -45.70 -16.87
CA GLU A 103 -25.62 -46.16 -18.26
C GLU A 103 -25.20 -47.63 -18.39
N ARG A 104 -24.12 -48.03 -17.73
CA ARG A 104 -23.67 -49.43 -17.67
C ARG A 104 -24.72 -50.32 -17.00
N ALA A 105 -25.28 -49.91 -15.87
CA ALA A 105 -26.33 -50.67 -15.21
C ALA A 105 -27.57 -50.82 -16.12
N ARG A 106 -27.92 -49.76 -16.86
CA ARG A 106 -29.03 -49.79 -17.83
C ARG A 106 -28.72 -50.72 -19.00
N SER A 107 -27.51 -50.70 -19.56
CA SER A 107 -27.13 -51.57 -20.68
C SER A 107 -27.06 -53.04 -20.29
N VAL A 108 -26.62 -53.35 -19.06
CA VAL A 108 -26.62 -54.73 -18.53
C VAL A 108 -28.06 -55.22 -18.31
N ARG A 109 -28.98 -54.34 -17.89
CA ARG A 109 -30.39 -54.70 -17.69
C ARG A 109 -31.17 -54.87 -18.99
N SER A 110 -30.71 -54.26 -20.09
CA SER A 110 -31.38 -54.32 -21.40
C SER A 110 -30.86 -55.45 -22.29
N ILE A 111 -30.26 -56.49 -21.73
CA ILE A 111 -29.96 -57.70 -22.49
C ILE A 111 -31.29 -58.40 -22.75
N ASP A 112 -31.82 -58.15 -23.95
CA ASP A 112 -33.11 -58.65 -24.48
C ASP A 112 -33.02 -60.15 -24.85
N THR A 113 -32.24 -60.93 -24.10
CA THR A 113 -32.19 -62.39 -24.27
C THR A 113 -33.34 -62.96 -23.46
N ASN A 114 -34.38 -63.42 -24.16
CA ASN A 114 -35.50 -64.12 -23.52
C ASN A 114 -34.95 -65.28 -22.68
N ALA A 115 -35.59 -65.57 -21.54
CA ALA A 115 -35.17 -66.66 -20.65
C ALA A 115 -35.01 -67.99 -21.42
N ASP A 116 -35.86 -68.20 -22.42
CA ASP A 116 -35.80 -69.35 -23.33
C ASP A 116 -34.51 -69.40 -24.16
N GLU A 117 -34.06 -68.28 -24.74
CA GLU A 117 -32.81 -68.21 -25.51
C GLU A 117 -31.59 -68.42 -24.62
N LEU A 118 -31.67 -67.94 -23.37
CA LEU A 118 -30.61 -68.13 -22.38
C LEU A 118 -30.54 -69.59 -21.93
N CYS A 119 -31.69 -70.25 -21.80
CA CYS A 119 -31.81 -71.65 -21.47
C CYS A 119 -31.34 -72.58 -22.58
N VAL A 120 -31.61 -72.25 -23.85
CA VAL A 120 -31.08 -73.01 -25.00
C VAL A 120 -29.55 -72.96 -25.01
N LYS A 121 -28.94 -71.78 -24.82
CA LYS A 121 -27.47 -71.65 -24.77
C LYS A 121 -26.85 -72.33 -23.55
N LEU A 122 -27.53 -72.36 -22.41
CA LEU A 122 -27.08 -73.09 -21.21
C LEU A 122 -27.17 -74.61 -21.40
N ALA A 123 -28.22 -75.08 -22.09
CA ALA A 123 -28.37 -76.49 -22.44
C ALA A 123 -27.28 -76.97 -23.41
N GLU A 124 -26.88 -76.14 -24.38
CA GLU A 124 -25.73 -76.40 -25.26
C GLU A 124 -24.41 -76.55 -24.50
N LEU A 125 -24.29 -75.92 -23.32
CA LEU A 125 -23.14 -76.03 -22.42
C LEU A 125 -23.30 -77.14 -21.36
N GLY A 126 -24.38 -77.93 -21.41
CA GLY A 126 -24.62 -79.07 -20.52
C GLY A 126 -25.31 -78.73 -19.20
N HIS A 127 -25.87 -77.53 -19.05
CA HIS A 127 -26.66 -77.14 -17.88
C HIS A 127 -28.16 -77.19 -18.20
N PRO A 128 -28.94 -78.10 -17.59
CA PRO A 128 -30.37 -78.15 -17.82
C PRO A 128 -31.07 -76.95 -17.18
N CYS A 129 -31.88 -76.23 -17.95
CA CYS A 129 -32.90 -75.34 -17.39
C CYS A 129 -34.10 -76.16 -16.91
N GLY A 130 -34.58 -75.86 -15.70
CA GLY A 130 -35.78 -76.47 -15.10
C GLY A 130 -36.84 -75.44 -14.80
#